data_AF-A0A8T5STH7-F1
#
_entry.id   AF-A0A8T5STH7-F1
#
_cell.length_a   1.000
_cell.length_b   1.000
_cell.length_c   1.000
_cell.angle_alpha   90.00
_cell.angle_beta   90.00
_cell.angle_gamma   90.00
#
_symmetry.space_group_name_H-M   'P 1'
#
loop_
_entity.id
_entity.type
_entity.pdbx_description
1 polymer ?
#
loop_
_entity_poly.entity_id
_entity_poly.type
_entity_poly.pdbx_seq_one_letter_code
_entity_poly.pdbx_strand_id
1 'polypeptide(L)' 'MESEEMKWLLKGKLVTDFRGFPVGKVKKVWFDESTGPLVIVERGNQSEDKNSWEAIPLRAVDSVTEHVRLKPPVFAE' A
#
# COMPACT_ATOMS: atom_id res chain seq x y z
N MET A 1 -21.10 -2.40 -7.11
CA MET A 1 -19.74 -1.87 -7.30
C MET A 1 -18.86 -2.44 -6.19
N GLU A 2 -18.37 -3.66 -6.33
CA GLU A 2 -17.12 -4.02 -7.05
C GLU A 2 -15.90 -4.02 -6.12
N SER A 3 -15.89 -4.93 -5.15
CA SER A 3 -14.64 -5.27 -4.44
C SER A 3 -13.56 -5.74 -5.43
N GLU A 4 -13.93 -6.19 -6.62
CA GLU A 4 -13.00 -6.54 -7.70
C GLU A 4 -12.47 -5.32 -8.49
N GLU A 5 -13.28 -4.31 -8.81
CA GLU A 5 -12.77 -3.13 -9.53
C GLU A 5 -11.81 -2.29 -8.69
N MET A 6 -12.06 -2.19 -7.38
CA MET A 6 -11.11 -1.54 -6.47
C MET A 6 -9.76 -2.26 -6.41
N LYS A 7 -9.74 -3.60 -6.51
CA LYS A 7 -8.48 -4.38 -6.57
C LYS A 7 -7.67 -4.04 -7.80
N TRP A 8 -8.35 -3.83 -8.93
CA TRP A 8 -7.70 -3.47 -10.19
C TRP A 8 -7.21 -2.03 -10.20
N LEU A 9 -7.98 -1.09 -9.65
CA LEU A 9 -7.63 0.33 -9.61
C LEU A 9 -6.32 0.61 -8.84
N LEU A 10 -6.06 -0.16 -7.79
CA LEU A 10 -4.88 0.03 -6.95
C LEU A 10 -3.62 -0.62 -7.52
N LYS A 11 -3.76 -1.71 -8.29
CA LYS A 11 -2.64 -2.51 -8.76
C LYS A 11 -1.66 -1.68 -9.59
N GLY A 12 -0.38 -1.77 -9.27
CA GLY A 12 0.71 -1.07 -9.95
C GLY A 12 0.93 0.38 -9.54
N LYS A 13 0.00 1.00 -8.78
CA LYS A 13 0.20 2.38 -8.28
C LYS A 13 1.43 2.45 -7.37
N LEU A 14 2.17 3.55 -7.47
CA LEU A 14 3.25 3.87 -6.53
C LEU A 14 2.63 4.14 -5.15
N VAL A 15 3.26 3.59 -4.13
CA VAL A 15 2.95 3.84 -2.72
C VAL A 15 3.97 4.84 -2.20
N THR A 16 3.49 5.89 -1.55
CA THR A 16 4.32 6.91 -0.93
C THR A 16 4.02 7.04 0.55
N ASP A 17 5.02 7.42 1.34
CA ASP A 17 4.81 7.79 2.72
C ASP A 17 4.03 9.12 2.85
N PHE A 18 3.75 9.53 4.09
CA PHE A 18 3.04 10.78 4.36
C PHE A 18 3.80 12.03 3.90
N ARG A 19 5.11 11.95 3.62
CA ARG A 19 5.96 13.05 3.13
C ARG A 19 6.11 13.02 1.60
N GLY A 20 5.60 11.98 0.94
CA GLY A 20 5.69 11.80 -0.51
C GLY A 20 6.89 10.99 -0.98
N PHE A 21 7.67 10.36 -0.08
CA PHE A 21 8.78 9.50 -0.50
C PHE A 21 8.27 8.17 -1.04
N PRO A 22 8.83 7.66 -2.16
CA PRO A 22 8.42 6.39 -2.73
C PRO A 22 8.81 5.22 -1.82
N VAL A 23 7.84 4.37 -1.52
CA VAL A 23 8.00 3.14 -0.71
C VAL A 23 8.07 1.92 -1.61
N GLY A 24 7.22 1.86 -2.63
CA GLY A 24 7.09 0.68 -3.48
C GLY A 24 5.89 0.76 -4.41
N LYS A 25 5.46 -0.36 -4.96
CA LYS A 25 4.28 -0.46 -5.83
C LYS A 25 3.27 -1.44 -5.28
N VAL A 26 1.99 -1.16 -5.48
CA VAL A 26 0.92 -2.09 -5.11
C VAL A 26 0.99 -3.33 -6.01
N LYS A 27 1.16 -4.50 -5.39
CA LYS A 27 1.16 -5.79 -6.07
C LYS A 27 -0.24 -6.39 -6.18
N LYS A 28 -0.99 -6.36 -5.07
CA LYS A 28 -2.37 -6.85 -4.97
C LYS A 28 -3.04 -6.30 -3.71
N VAL A 29 -4.35 -6.44 -3.63
CA VAL A 29 -5.12 -6.31 -2.39
C VAL A 29 -5.50 -7.70 -1.91
N TRP A 30 -5.35 -7.94 -0.62
CA TRP A 30 -5.70 -9.19 0.05
C TRP A 30 -6.66 -8.87 1.19
N PHE A 31 -7.66 -9.72 1.40
CA PHE A 31 -8.58 -9.60 2.52
C PHE A 31 -8.18 -10.59 3.62
N ASP A 32 -7.90 -10.07 4.80
CA ASP A 32 -7.67 -10.85 6.02
C ASP A 32 -8.88 -10.72 6.95
N GLU A 33 -9.33 -11.82 7.56
CA GLU A 33 -10.56 -11.81 8.37
C GLU A 33 -10.41 -11.03 9.67
N SER A 34 -9.20 -10.97 10.23
CA SER A 34 -8.94 -10.31 11.51
C SER A 34 -8.64 -8.81 11.36
N THR A 35 -7.93 -8.46 10.29
CA THR A 35 -7.37 -7.11 10.06
C THR A 35 -8.13 -6.33 8.99
N GLY A 36 -8.95 -7.02 8.18
CA GLY A 36 -9.64 -6.48 7.04
C GLY A 36 -8.78 -6.40 5.77
N PRO A 37 -9.09 -5.48 4.84
CA PRO A 37 -8.35 -5.37 3.59
C PRO A 37 -6.91 -4.85 3.80
N LEU A 38 -5.96 -5.55 3.19
CA LEU A 38 -4.53 -5.28 3.18
C LEU A 38 -4.09 -4.97 1.74
N VAL A 39 -3.33 -3.89 1.57
CA VAL A 39 -2.63 -3.54 0.35
C VAL A 39 -1.23 -4.16 0.41
N ILE A 40 -0.95 -5.09 -0.48
CA ILE A 40 0.37 -5.74 -0.57
C ILE A 40 1.27 -4.88 -1.44
N VAL A 41 2.35 -4.38 -0.86
CA VAL A 41 3.31 -3.49 -1.50
C VAL A 41 4.61 -4.24 -1.74
N GLU A 42 5.09 -4.17 -2.97
CA GLU A 42 6.43 -4.62 -3.35
C GLU A 42 7.40 -3.45 -3.20
N ARG A 43 8.34 -3.56 -2.26
CA ARG A 43 9.36 -2.54 -2.04
C ARG A 43 10.48 -2.72 -3.04
N GLY A 44 10.73 -1.68 -3.85
CA GLY A 44 11.87 -1.62 -4.74
C GLY A 44 13.07 -1.07 -3.99
N ASN A 45 13.99 -1.94 -3.57
CA ASN A 45 15.31 -1.48 -3.13
C ASN A 45 16.19 -1.23 -4.37
N GLN A 46 17.03 -0.18 -4.32
CA GLN A 46 18.04 0.11 -5.34
C GLN A 46 19.19 -0.93 -5.38
N SER A 47 19.11 -2.02 -4.61
CA SER A 47 20.11 -3.08 -4.54
C SER A 47 19.45 -4.39 -4.95
N GLU A 48 19.96 -4.99 -6.01
CA GLU A 48 19.28 -5.94 -6.92
C GLU A 48 18.77 -7.27 -6.34
N ASP A 49 18.94 -7.59 -5.05
CA ASP A 49 18.82 -8.99 -4.60
C ASP A 49 17.73 -9.32 -3.58
N LYS A 50 16.90 -8.37 -3.13
CA LYS A 50 15.82 -8.69 -2.17
C LYS A 50 14.52 -7.99 -2.47
N ASN A 51 13.67 -8.68 -3.26
CA ASN A 51 12.24 -8.37 -3.32
C ASN A 51 11.64 -8.58 -1.93
N SER A 52 11.33 -7.48 -1.25
CA SER A 52 10.62 -7.51 0.03
C SER A 52 9.18 -7.06 -0.17
N TRP A 53 8.26 -7.74 0.49
CA TRP A 53 6.84 -7.42 0.44
C TRP A 53 6.38 -6.97 1.82
N GLU A 54 5.46 -6.02 1.82
CA GLU A 54 4.84 -5.49 3.02
C GLU A 54 3.32 -5.51 2.87
N ALA A 55 2.62 -5.93 3.91
CA ALA A 55 1.17 -5.86 3.97
C ALA A 55 0.75 -4.62 4.76
N ILE A 56 0.14 -3.65 4.08
CA ILE A 56 -0.30 -2.39 4.68
C ILE A 56 -1.83 -2.42 4.82
N PRO A 57 -2.39 -2.26 6.03
CA PRO A 57 -3.83 -2.17 6.20
C PRO A 57 -4.43 -1.01 5.39
N LEU A 58 -5.56 -1.22 4.72
CA LEU A 58 -6.21 -0.16 3.94
C LEU A 58 -6.54 1.07 4.78
N ARG A 59 -6.81 0.89 6.09
CA ARG A 59 -7.02 1.98 7.05
C ARG A 59 -5.80 2.89 7.25
N ALA A 60 -4.60 2.44 6.91
CA ALA A 60 -3.37 3.21 6.95
C ALA A 60 -3.14 4.01 5.66
N VAL A 61 -3.96 3.80 4.62
CA VAL A 61 -4.00 4.65 3.43
C VAL A 61 -4.75 5.94 3.76
N ASP A 62 -4.13 7.05 3.40
CA ASP A 62 -4.70 8.40 3.52
C ASP A 62 -5.54 8.73 2.28
N SER A 63 -4.95 8.59 1.09
CA SER A 63 -5.61 8.93 -0.16
C SER A 63 -5.09 8.08 -1.33
N VAL A 64 -5.94 7.92 -2.35
CA VAL A 64 -5.64 7.21 -3.60
C VAL A 64 -5.96 8.17 -4.74
N THR A 65 -4.93 8.75 -5.35
CA THR A 65 -5.05 9.62 -6.53
C THR A 65 -4.19 9.05 -7.65
N GLU A 66 -3.16 9.78 -8.11
CA GLU A 66 -2.11 9.22 -8.98
C GLU A 66 -1.33 8.12 -8.23
N HIS A 67 -1.08 8.34 -6.94
CA HIS A 67 -0.34 7.45 -6.04
C HIS A 67 -1.19 7.09 -4.82
N VAL A 68 -0.78 6.04 -4.11
CA VAL A 68 -1.35 5.63 -2.82
C VAL A 68 -0.52 6.29 -1.72
N ARG A 69 -1.08 7.26 -0.99
CA ARG A 69 -0.39 7.95 0.11
C ARG A 69 -0.73 7.30 1.44
N LEU A 70 0.29 7.06 2.26
CA LEU A 70 0.12 6.55 3.62
C LEU A 70 -0.14 7.67 4.63
N LYS A 71 -0.90 7.36 5.68
CA LYS A 71 -1.10 8.24 6.83
C LYS A 71 0.22 8.44 7.59
N PRO A 72 0.39 9.60 8.26
CA PRO A 72 1.51 9.78 9.18
C PRO A 72 1.45 8.76 10.32
N PRO A 73 2.60 8.38 10.90
CA PRO A 73 2.62 7.55 12.08
C PRO A 73 1.85 8.27 13.20
N VAL A 74 0.90 7.57 13.80
CA VAL A 74 0.23 8.06 15.00
C VAL A 74 1.18 7.76 16.15
N PHE A 75 1.83 8.77 16.71
CA PHE A 75 2.53 8.62 17.96
C PHE A 75 1.46 8.40 19.04
N ALA A 76 1.50 7.27 19.73
CA ALA A 76 0.68 7.09 20.92
C ALA A 76 1.18 8.09 21.99
N GLU A 77 0.26 8.86 22.57
CA GLU A 77 0.48 9.61 23.81
C GLU A 77 0.66 8.66 25.00
#